data_AF-A0A3A4K0Z0-F1
#
_entry.id   AF-A0A3A4K0Z0-F1
#
_cell.length_a   1.000
_cell.length_b   1.000
_cell.length_c   1.000
_cell.angle_alpha   90.00
_cell.angle_beta   90.00
_cell.angle_gamma   90.00
#
_symmetry.space_group_name_H-M   'P 1'
#
loop_
_entity.id
_entity.type
_entity.pdbx_description
1 polymer ?
#
loop_
_entity_poly.entity_id
_entity_poly.type
_entity_poly.pdbx_seq_one_letter_code
_entity_poly.pdbx_strand_id
1 'polypeptide(L)'
;MQSFFRKTNYFLLIALIIVLVSLSPLPAFPSAHAGYVPSAPDSNYMDAYPSYKIAAILVTFSDKPAKPNISGTKNPWTKSYVDGVLFSNNDSMAAFFAETSNGAISVTGEVFDNNGLWYTINRPATIRGTCNWRSYFDETLAAVDVDIDYTQYNTIVVLSPQKTCGAEGLAGSVDVPEAGYKMYGAIDINGNMGSNPHHELGHLLQLGHANSWQCDAPGVMYGTNCRNIEYADRYNIMGATGSRTLLLTGQQLENYGWIPASDVTTATVDGDYTIQAFELHGNLPRVLKIPLGRDANGNINSWYYLEYRQLIGFDKVSNINRFLKPTAQELGVPNGVLVHAGNSQGDNFSSTLLDMTPGSLPGGKDIFDPALPLGYSYSDSVAGVSFGVLARNATAMAIRVKFSAESLCQPKAPTVSIKTIKGSGKPGQELRYDLTVKNNSTLCGKQSLELRTLKAPAGWKVTIDKQKKKTVSVVSRQTQKFVVRIVPPKKSKYQKYSLSLEARLAKKPSYKKTTLLQPRLK
;
A
#
# COMPACT_ATOMS: atom_id res chain seq x y z
N MET A 1 -34.26 -20.19 67.39
CA MET A 1 -33.45 -21.25 68.04
C MET A 1 -32.05 -21.16 67.45
N GLN A 2 -31.20 -20.35 68.10
CA GLN A 2 -30.02 -20.79 68.88
C GLN A 2 -28.84 -21.19 67.95
N SER A 3 -27.81 -20.35 67.80
CA SER A 3 -26.63 -20.22 68.72
C SER A 3 -25.45 -21.04 68.15
N PHE A 4 -24.18 -20.62 68.00
CA PHE A 4 -23.36 -19.65 68.74
C PHE A 4 -22.02 -19.39 68.02
N PHE A 5 -21.40 -18.26 68.37
CA PHE A 5 -20.00 -17.88 68.11
C PHE A 5 -18.97 -18.82 68.78
N ARG A 6 -17.76 -18.92 68.20
CA ARG A 6 -16.49 -18.82 68.97
C ARG A 6 -15.26 -18.54 68.09
N LYS A 7 -14.63 -17.39 68.34
CA LYS A 7 -13.20 -17.10 68.09
C LYS A 7 -12.35 -17.82 69.15
N THR A 8 -11.15 -18.31 68.81
CA THR A 8 -9.93 -18.16 69.64
C THR A 8 -8.65 -18.31 68.80
N ASN A 9 -7.65 -17.46 69.10
CA ASN A 9 -6.29 -17.37 68.55
C ASN A 9 -5.37 -18.52 69.00
N TYR A 10 -4.28 -18.81 68.28
CA TYR A 10 -2.87 -18.56 68.68
C TYR A 10 -1.83 -19.11 67.67
N PHE A 11 -0.94 -18.19 67.26
CA PHE A 11 0.45 -18.22 66.79
C PHE A 11 1.28 -19.52 66.57
N LEU A 12 2.14 -19.41 65.52
CA LEU A 12 3.56 -19.85 65.36
C LEU A 12 3.89 -21.33 65.07
N LEU A 13 4.27 -21.67 63.82
CA LEU A 13 5.68 -21.84 63.35
C LEU A 13 5.75 -22.48 61.94
N ILE A 14 6.38 -21.76 61.00
CA ILE A 14 7.32 -22.19 59.93
C ILE A 14 7.21 -23.63 59.39
N ALA A 15 6.78 -23.77 58.13
CA ALA A 15 7.39 -24.71 57.18
C ALA A 15 7.22 -24.17 55.74
N LEU A 16 8.34 -23.76 55.16
CA LEU A 16 8.51 -23.31 53.79
C LEU A 16 8.30 -24.52 52.85
N ILE A 17 7.18 -24.60 52.14
CA ILE A 17 7.02 -25.51 51.00
C ILE A 17 6.76 -24.64 49.77
N ILE A 18 7.82 -24.40 49.01
CA ILE A 18 7.76 -23.87 47.65
C ILE A 18 7.17 -24.98 46.78
N VAL A 19 5.86 -24.91 46.51
CA VAL A 19 5.27 -25.63 45.38
C VAL A 19 5.33 -24.68 44.19
N LEU A 20 6.27 -24.95 43.29
CA LEU A 20 6.28 -24.43 41.93
C LEU A 20 5.02 -24.95 41.22
N VAL A 21 3.91 -24.23 41.36
CA VAL A 21 2.78 -24.35 40.43
C VAL A 21 3.20 -23.60 39.19
N SER A 22 3.72 -24.33 38.21
CA SER A 22 3.80 -23.87 36.84
C SER A 22 2.38 -23.50 36.41
N LEU A 23 2.10 -22.20 36.36
CA LEU A 23 0.94 -21.66 35.64
C LEU A 23 1.15 -22.01 34.16
N SER A 24 0.60 -23.15 33.76
CA SER A 24 0.41 -23.47 32.36
C SER A 24 -0.43 -22.35 31.75
N PRO A 25 0.04 -21.66 30.70
CA PRO A 25 -0.80 -20.69 30.03
C PRO A 25 -2.05 -21.42 29.51
N LEU A 26 -3.22 -20.84 29.81
CA LEU A 26 -4.48 -21.21 29.17
C LEU A 26 -4.24 -21.31 27.65
N PRO A 27 -4.75 -22.35 26.97
CA PRO A 27 -4.52 -22.49 25.53
C PRO A 27 -5.08 -21.24 24.85
N ALA A 28 -4.20 -20.54 24.13
CA ALA A 28 -4.59 -19.50 23.20
C ALA A 28 -5.72 -20.06 22.32
N PHE A 29 -6.84 -19.35 22.28
CA PHE A 29 -7.85 -19.61 21.25
C PHE A 29 -7.12 -19.59 19.90
N PRO A 30 -7.26 -20.62 19.06
CA PRO A 30 -6.61 -20.63 17.77
C PRO A 30 -7.09 -19.41 17.02
N SER A 31 -6.13 -18.57 16.61
CA SER A 31 -6.31 -17.56 15.58
C SER A 31 -7.17 -18.17 14.48
N ALA A 32 -8.27 -17.49 14.12
CA ALA A 32 -8.97 -17.77 12.88
C ALA A 32 -7.90 -17.89 11.78
N HIS A 33 -8.02 -18.97 11.00
CA HIS A 33 -6.96 -19.48 10.17
C HIS A 33 -6.36 -18.36 9.32
N ALA A 34 -5.05 -18.16 9.45
CA ALA A 34 -4.28 -17.47 8.44
C ALA A 34 -4.63 -18.15 7.11
N GLY A 35 -5.38 -17.44 6.26
CA GLY A 35 -5.44 -17.80 4.85
C GLY A 35 -4.00 -17.96 4.39
N TYR A 36 -3.73 -19.03 3.65
CA TYR A 36 -2.45 -19.19 2.99
C TYR A 36 -2.22 -17.96 2.08
N VAL A 37 -1.45 -17.00 2.58
CA VAL A 37 -0.79 -16.00 1.75
C VAL A 37 0.41 -16.74 1.17
N PRO A 38 0.49 -16.98 -0.14
CA PRO A 38 1.69 -17.55 -0.73
C PRO A 38 2.89 -16.74 -0.24
N SER A 39 3.94 -17.43 0.22
CA SER A 39 5.25 -16.81 0.42
C SER A 39 5.54 -15.91 -0.78
N ALA A 40 5.95 -14.66 -0.52
CA ALA A 40 6.23 -13.62 -1.51
C ALA A 40 6.65 -14.23 -2.85
N PRO A 41 5.85 -14.08 -3.92
CA PRO A 41 6.14 -14.77 -5.17
C PRO A 41 7.49 -14.28 -5.71
N ASP A 42 8.30 -15.23 -6.18
CA ASP A 42 9.54 -14.99 -6.90
C ASP A 42 9.36 -13.86 -7.92
N SER A 43 10.42 -13.07 -8.10
CA SER A 43 10.50 -11.81 -8.87
C SER A 43 10.12 -11.88 -10.36
N ASN A 44 9.45 -12.92 -10.81
CA ASN A 44 9.09 -13.20 -12.21
C ASN A 44 7.57 -13.30 -12.45
N TYR A 45 6.71 -12.84 -11.54
CA TYR A 45 5.26 -13.02 -11.68
C TYR A 45 4.44 -11.78 -12.11
N MET A 46 4.02 -11.83 -13.39
CA MET A 46 2.86 -11.21 -14.06
C MET A 46 2.61 -9.72 -13.85
N ASP A 47 2.98 -8.92 -14.85
CA ASP A 47 2.38 -7.61 -15.07
C ASP A 47 0.84 -7.77 -15.10
N ALA A 48 0.12 -7.02 -14.28
CA ALA A 48 -1.34 -7.00 -14.33
C ALA A 48 -1.80 -6.79 -15.79
N TYR A 49 -2.65 -7.67 -16.31
CA TYR A 49 -3.16 -7.51 -17.67
C TYR A 49 -3.97 -6.21 -17.73
N PRO A 50 -3.84 -5.40 -18.79
CA PRO A 50 -4.74 -4.26 -19.00
C PRO A 50 -6.19 -4.70 -19.32
N SER A 51 -6.40 -6.00 -19.60
CA SER A 51 -7.72 -6.57 -19.87
C SER A 51 -7.83 -7.98 -19.29
N TYR A 52 -8.90 -8.23 -18.55
CA TYR A 52 -9.25 -9.54 -18.00
C TYR A 52 -10.48 -10.05 -18.76
N LYS A 53 -10.29 -11.12 -19.53
CA LYS A 53 -11.37 -11.84 -20.21
C LYS A 53 -11.61 -13.15 -19.48
N ILE A 54 -12.76 -13.24 -18.82
CA ILE A 54 -13.09 -14.23 -17.80
C ILE A 54 -14.01 -15.33 -18.36
N ALA A 55 -13.62 -16.59 -18.17
CA ALA A 55 -14.55 -17.73 -18.23
C ALA A 55 -15.08 -17.97 -16.82
N ALA A 56 -16.34 -17.62 -16.56
CA ALA A 56 -17.00 -17.77 -15.26
C ALA A 56 -17.81 -19.06 -15.23
N ILE A 57 -17.39 -20.07 -14.46
CA ILE A 57 -17.93 -21.43 -14.52
C ILE A 57 -18.76 -21.72 -13.28
N LEU A 58 -20.03 -22.09 -13.46
CA LEU A 58 -20.92 -22.47 -12.36
C LEU A 58 -20.81 -23.96 -12.06
N VAL A 59 -20.39 -24.31 -10.84
CA VAL A 59 -20.19 -25.70 -10.42
C VAL A 59 -21.01 -26.07 -9.19
N THR A 60 -21.30 -27.37 -9.05
CA THR A 60 -21.89 -28.03 -7.89
C THR A 60 -21.15 -29.34 -7.59
N PHE A 61 -21.47 -29.96 -6.46
CA PHE A 61 -20.77 -31.12 -5.93
C PHE A 61 -21.53 -32.43 -6.16
N SER A 62 -20.83 -33.56 -6.20
CA SER A 62 -21.42 -34.88 -6.47
C SER A 62 -22.47 -35.32 -5.44
N ASP A 63 -22.38 -34.83 -4.19
CA ASP A 63 -23.32 -35.09 -3.09
C ASP A 63 -24.37 -33.98 -2.90
N LYS A 64 -24.33 -32.94 -3.74
CA LYS A 64 -25.27 -31.80 -3.70
C LYS A 64 -25.85 -31.57 -5.11
N PRO A 65 -27.13 -31.92 -5.33
CA PRO A 65 -27.71 -31.88 -6.68
C PRO A 65 -27.63 -30.47 -7.27
N ALA A 66 -27.30 -30.39 -8.57
CA ALA A 66 -27.27 -29.15 -9.34
C ALA A 66 -28.64 -28.46 -9.27
N LYS A 67 -28.68 -27.27 -8.67
CA LYS A 67 -29.89 -26.46 -8.63
C LYS A 67 -29.50 -25.00 -8.83
N PRO A 68 -30.13 -24.28 -9.77
CA PRO A 68 -29.93 -22.83 -9.88
C PRO A 68 -30.41 -22.07 -8.64
N ASN A 69 -31.15 -22.72 -7.73
CA ASN A 69 -31.69 -22.14 -6.51
C ASN A 69 -31.21 -22.94 -5.28
N ILE A 70 -30.48 -22.27 -4.38
CA ILE A 70 -30.08 -22.83 -3.08
C ILE A 70 -31.20 -22.49 -2.10
N SER A 71 -31.67 -23.47 -1.32
CA SER A 71 -32.65 -23.20 -0.27
C SER A 71 -32.09 -22.14 0.69
N GLY A 72 -32.77 -21.00 0.82
CA GLY A 72 -32.35 -19.88 1.67
C GLY A 72 -31.69 -18.70 0.95
N THR A 73 -31.55 -18.73 -0.38
CA THR A 73 -31.01 -17.59 -1.14
C THR A 73 -32.09 -16.70 -1.68
N LYS A 74 -31.85 -15.38 -1.66
CA LYS A 74 -32.82 -14.40 -2.18
C LYS A 74 -32.97 -14.47 -3.70
N ASN A 75 -31.94 -14.92 -4.42
CA ASN A 75 -31.91 -15.01 -5.89
C ASN A 75 -31.26 -16.33 -6.35
N PRO A 76 -31.81 -17.00 -7.38
CA PRO A 76 -31.16 -18.14 -8.03
C PRO A 76 -29.94 -17.69 -8.86
N TRP A 77 -28.82 -18.41 -8.80
CA TRP A 77 -27.65 -18.14 -9.65
C TRP A 77 -27.83 -18.76 -11.04
N THR A 78 -28.72 -18.15 -11.83
CA THR A 78 -28.83 -18.41 -13.26
C THR A 78 -27.66 -17.78 -14.01
N LYS A 79 -27.37 -18.25 -15.23
CA LYS A 79 -26.38 -17.62 -16.13
C LYS A 79 -26.57 -16.10 -16.22
N SER A 80 -27.81 -15.64 -16.41
CA SER A 80 -28.14 -14.21 -16.50
C SER A 80 -27.94 -13.44 -15.19
N TYR A 81 -28.25 -14.04 -14.03
CA TYR A 81 -28.00 -13.38 -12.75
C TYR A 81 -26.49 -13.19 -12.51
N VAL A 82 -25.70 -14.22 -12.78
CA VAL A 82 -24.26 -14.19 -12.59
C VAL A 82 -23.60 -13.23 -13.57
N ASP A 83 -24.04 -13.23 -14.84
CA ASP A 83 -23.62 -12.26 -15.83
C ASP A 83 -23.89 -10.81 -15.38
N GLY A 84 -25.08 -10.56 -14.83
CA GLY A 84 -25.42 -9.28 -14.20
C GLY A 84 -24.40 -8.85 -13.15
N VAL A 85 -24.08 -9.72 -12.20
CA VAL A 85 -23.14 -9.39 -11.11
C VAL A 85 -21.70 -9.24 -11.60
N LEU A 86 -21.26 -10.03 -12.57
CA LEU A 86 -19.87 -10.00 -13.01
C LEU A 86 -19.61 -8.94 -14.09
N PHE A 87 -20.52 -8.74 -15.04
CA PHE A 87 -20.22 -8.05 -16.28
C PHE A 87 -21.21 -6.93 -16.66
N SER A 88 -22.52 -7.14 -16.48
CA SER A 88 -23.53 -6.33 -17.19
C SER A 88 -24.35 -5.37 -16.34
N ASN A 89 -24.47 -5.55 -15.02
CA ASN A 89 -25.14 -4.57 -14.17
C ASN A 89 -24.29 -3.31 -13.97
N ASN A 90 -24.95 -2.20 -13.62
CA ASN A 90 -24.27 -0.94 -13.29
C ASN A 90 -23.36 -1.03 -12.05
N ASP A 91 -23.63 -1.98 -11.14
CA ASP A 91 -22.83 -2.29 -9.96
C ASP A 91 -21.99 -3.57 -10.14
N SER A 92 -21.86 -4.05 -11.38
CA SER A 92 -21.10 -5.25 -11.70
C SER A 92 -19.62 -5.14 -11.32
N MET A 93 -18.97 -6.29 -11.19
CA MET A 93 -17.52 -6.39 -11.02
C MET A 93 -16.77 -5.65 -12.13
N ALA A 94 -17.22 -5.76 -13.38
CA ALA A 94 -16.62 -5.03 -14.49
C ALA A 94 -16.76 -3.50 -14.36
N ALA A 95 -17.95 -3.00 -14.00
CA ALA A 95 -18.16 -1.58 -13.77
C ALA A 95 -17.30 -1.05 -12.61
N PHE A 96 -17.17 -1.82 -11.53
CA PHE A 96 -16.34 -1.49 -10.38
C PHE A 96 -14.87 -1.35 -10.75
N PHE A 97 -14.31 -2.36 -11.43
CA PHE A 97 -12.90 -2.32 -11.80
C PHE A 97 -12.59 -1.24 -12.83
N ALA A 98 -13.54 -0.92 -13.72
CA ALA A 98 -13.42 0.23 -14.61
C ALA A 98 -13.35 1.56 -13.83
N GLU A 99 -14.22 1.76 -12.83
CA GLU A 99 -14.24 2.97 -12.00
C GLU A 99 -13.00 3.08 -11.10
N THR A 100 -12.74 2.07 -10.26
CA THR A 100 -11.67 2.12 -9.26
C THR A 100 -10.27 2.17 -9.86
N SER A 101 -10.09 1.68 -11.10
CA SER A 101 -8.81 1.73 -11.79
C SER A 101 -8.63 2.97 -12.67
N ASN A 102 -9.60 3.88 -12.68
CA ASN A 102 -9.66 5.00 -13.63
C ASN A 102 -9.53 4.54 -15.10
N GLY A 103 -10.14 3.40 -15.43
CA GLY A 103 -10.10 2.79 -16.75
C GLY A 103 -8.79 2.09 -17.12
N ALA A 104 -7.85 1.92 -16.19
CA ALA A 104 -6.58 1.24 -16.46
C ALA A 104 -6.77 -0.26 -16.71
N ILE A 105 -7.83 -0.87 -16.17
CA ILE A 105 -8.20 -2.25 -16.45
C ILE A 105 -9.63 -2.35 -16.97
N SER A 106 -9.82 -3.30 -17.88
CA SER A 106 -11.13 -3.71 -18.39
C SER A 106 -11.41 -5.14 -17.99
N VAL A 107 -12.66 -5.44 -17.65
CA VAL A 107 -13.12 -6.79 -17.33
C VAL A 107 -14.27 -7.15 -18.27
N THR A 108 -14.16 -8.31 -18.90
CA THR A 108 -15.17 -8.87 -19.81
C THR A 108 -15.24 -10.38 -19.58
N GLY A 109 -16.25 -11.05 -20.12
CA GLY A 109 -16.30 -12.50 -20.00
C GLY A 109 -17.60 -13.12 -20.45
N GLU A 110 -17.69 -14.42 -20.21
CA GLU A 110 -18.89 -15.23 -20.40
C GLU A 110 -19.10 -16.14 -19.18
N VAL A 111 -20.36 -16.34 -18.82
CA VAL A 111 -20.77 -17.32 -17.81
C VAL A 111 -21.13 -18.65 -18.47
N PHE A 112 -20.55 -19.74 -17.98
CA PHE A 112 -20.78 -21.10 -18.44
C PHE A 112 -21.57 -21.90 -17.41
N ASP A 113 -22.63 -22.53 -17.88
CA ASP A 113 -23.46 -23.48 -17.15
C ASP A 113 -23.77 -24.70 -18.04
N ASN A 114 -24.28 -25.77 -17.43
CA ASN A 114 -24.71 -26.99 -18.12
C ASN A 114 -26.20 -26.88 -18.47
N ASN A 115 -26.51 -26.14 -19.55
CA ASN A 115 -27.85 -26.01 -20.10
C ASN A 115 -28.90 -25.54 -19.06
N GLY A 116 -28.58 -24.50 -18.29
CA GLY A 116 -29.43 -23.95 -17.24
C GLY A 116 -29.31 -24.64 -15.87
N LEU A 117 -28.43 -25.63 -15.74
CA LEU A 117 -27.99 -26.23 -14.48
C LEU A 117 -26.50 -25.97 -14.26
N TRP A 118 -25.99 -26.13 -13.03
CA TRP A 118 -24.55 -26.04 -12.77
C TRP A 118 -23.83 -27.34 -13.15
N TYR A 119 -22.56 -27.25 -13.55
CA TYR A 119 -21.72 -28.41 -13.82
C TYR A 119 -21.48 -29.19 -12.52
N THR A 120 -21.62 -30.51 -12.55
CA THR A 120 -21.35 -31.34 -11.36
C THR A 120 -19.92 -31.85 -11.42
N ILE A 121 -19.07 -31.41 -10.49
CA ILE A 121 -17.71 -31.89 -10.37
C ILE A 121 -17.64 -33.15 -9.50
N ASN A 122 -16.64 -33.99 -9.74
CA ASN A 122 -16.50 -35.30 -9.08
C ASN A 122 -15.92 -35.20 -7.66
N ARG A 123 -16.56 -34.38 -6.80
CA ARG A 123 -16.19 -34.24 -5.39
C ARG A 123 -17.42 -33.90 -4.52
N PRO A 124 -17.44 -34.34 -3.25
CA PRO A 124 -18.46 -33.91 -2.31
C PRO A 124 -18.22 -32.48 -1.83
N ALA A 125 -19.28 -31.76 -1.45
CA ALA A 125 -19.22 -30.38 -0.98
C ALA A 125 -18.50 -30.23 0.37
N THR A 126 -18.46 -31.31 1.15
CA THR A 126 -17.86 -31.31 2.49
C THR A 126 -16.41 -31.75 2.39
N ILE A 127 -15.45 -30.83 2.31
CA ILE A 127 -14.04 -31.20 2.47
C ILE A 127 -13.75 -31.36 3.96
N ARG A 128 -13.49 -32.61 4.40
CA ARG A 128 -12.88 -32.90 5.70
C ARG A 128 -11.37 -32.96 5.51
N GLY A 129 -10.65 -31.85 5.66
CA GLY A 129 -9.17 -31.81 5.55
C GLY A 129 -8.62 -30.52 4.95
N THR A 130 -7.33 -30.53 4.58
CA THR A 130 -6.64 -29.38 3.95
C THR A 130 -7.23 -29.11 2.56
N CYS A 131 -7.59 -27.85 2.29
CA CYS A 131 -8.04 -27.45 0.96
C CYS A 131 -6.90 -27.59 -0.06
N ASN A 132 -7.07 -28.48 -1.03
CA ASN A 132 -6.26 -28.50 -2.24
C ASN A 132 -7.06 -27.81 -3.36
N TRP A 133 -6.77 -26.53 -3.58
CA TRP A 133 -7.44 -25.72 -4.61
C TRP A 133 -7.07 -26.18 -6.03
N ARG A 134 -5.87 -26.77 -6.21
CA ARG A 134 -5.44 -27.27 -7.52
C ARG A 134 -6.28 -28.46 -7.96
N SER A 135 -6.52 -29.43 -7.06
CA SER A 135 -7.39 -30.57 -7.39
C SER A 135 -8.83 -30.12 -7.68
N TYR A 136 -9.32 -29.10 -6.98
CA TYR A 136 -10.63 -28.51 -7.25
C TYR A 136 -10.74 -27.91 -8.66
N PHE A 137 -9.68 -27.23 -9.10
CA PHE A 137 -9.63 -26.71 -10.46
C PHE A 137 -9.54 -27.84 -11.50
N ASP A 138 -8.70 -28.85 -11.27
CA ASP A 138 -8.54 -30.00 -12.18
C ASP A 138 -9.85 -30.78 -12.35
N GLU A 139 -10.59 -30.99 -11.25
CA GLU A 139 -11.94 -31.60 -11.27
C GLU A 139 -12.97 -30.71 -12.00
N THR A 140 -12.80 -29.39 -11.92
CA THR A 140 -13.63 -28.44 -12.67
C THR A 140 -13.37 -28.55 -14.16
N LEU A 141 -12.10 -28.54 -14.58
CA LEU A 141 -11.74 -28.73 -15.99
C LEU A 141 -12.30 -30.06 -16.50
N ALA A 142 -12.08 -31.18 -15.79
CA ALA A 142 -12.57 -32.49 -16.20
C ALA A 142 -14.10 -32.55 -16.42
N ALA A 143 -14.87 -31.66 -15.78
CA ALA A 143 -16.32 -31.60 -15.93
C ALA A 143 -16.80 -30.66 -17.05
N VAL A 144 -15.97 -29.72 -17.53
CA VAL A 144 -16.40 -28.58 -18.37
C VAL A 144 -15.53 -28.38 -19.63
N ASP A 145 -14.38 -29.05 -19.74
CA ASP A 145 -13.36 -28.79 -20.78
C ASP A 145 -13.90 -28.81 -22.21
N VAL A 146 -14.87 -29.68 -22.50
CA VAL A 146 -15.47 -29.82 -23.84
C VAL A 146 -16.34 -28.63 -24.26
N ASP A 147 -16.77 -27.80 -23.30
CA ASP A 147 -17.72 -26.71 -23.51
C ASP A 147 -17.04 -25.33 -23.61
N ILE A 148 -15.75 -25.23 -23.29
CA ILE A 148 -15.03 -23.95 -23.20
C ILE A 148 -13.72 -23.97 -23.98
N ASP A 149 -13.61 -23.10 -24.98
CA ASP A 149 -12.32 -22.78 -25.60
C ASP A 149 -11.52 -21.81 -24.70
N TYR A 150 -10.69 -22.37 -23.81
CA TYR A 150 -9.89 -21.61 -22.85
C TYR A 150 -8.82 -20.71 -23.51
N THR A 151 -8.49 -20.89 -24.80
CA THR A 151 -7.55 -20.00 -25.50
C THR A 151 -8.10 -18.59 -25.65
N GLN A 152 -9.42 -18.42 -25.55
CA GLN A 152 -10.11 -17.13 -25.67
C GLN A 152 -10.13 -16.31 -24.38
N TYR A 153 -9.66 -16.89 -23.27
CA TYR A 153 -9.74 -16.31 -21.93
C TYR A 153 -8.35 -16.25 -21.31
N ASN A 154 -8.08 -15.21 -20.52
CA ASN A 154 -6.83 -15.12 -19.74
C ASN A 154 -7.07 -15.36 -18.24
N THR A 155 -8.33 -15.44 -17.84
CA THR A 155 -8.76 -15.59 -16.45
C THR A 155 -9.91 -16.61 -16.39
N ILE A 156 -9.86 -17.49 -15.39
CA ILE A 156 -10.91 -18.47 -15.12
C ILE A 156 -11.41 -18.22 -13.71
N VAL A 157 -12.73 -18.09 -13.56
CA VAL A 157 -13.39 -17.92 -12.26
C VAL A 157 -14.36 -19.06 -12.08
N VAL A 158 -14.18 -19.87 -11.03
CA VAL A 158 -15.07 -20.97 -10.68
C VAL A 158 -15.95 -20.53 -9.52
N LEU A 159 -17.27 -20.55 -9.71
CA LEU A 159 -18.24 -20.15 -8.70
C LEU A 159 -18.98 -21.37 -8.18
N SER A 160 -19.06 -21.49 -6.85
CA SER A 160 -19.73 -22.59 -6.18
C SER A 160 -20.62 -22.13 -5.03
N PRO A 161 -21.69 -22.89 -4.73
CA PRO A 161 -22.70 -22.51 -3.76
C PRO A 161 -22.33 -22.80 -2.30
N GLN A 162 -21.17 -23.42 -2.05
CA GLN A 162 -20.78 -23.87 -0.70
C GLN A 162 -19.29 -23.67 -0.48
N LYS A 163 -18.94 -23.30 0.76
CA LYS A 163 -17.56 -23.22 1.23
C LYS A 163 -16.95 -24.60 1.23
N THR A 164 -16.10 -24.89 0.26
CA THR A 164 -15.35 -26.15 0.26
C THR A 164 -14.02 -26.00 0.98
N CYS A 165 -13.42 -24.82 0.91
CA CYS A 165 -12.05 -24.57 1.32
C CYS A 165 -11.88 -23.70 2.58
N GLY A 166 -12.94 -23.48 3.37
CA GLY A 166 -12.91 -22.68 4.60
C GLY A 166 -12.81 -21.16 4.41
N ALA A 167 -12.29 -20.69 3.27
CA ALA A 167 -12.35 -19.31 2.79
C ALA A 167 -13.61 -19.06 1.92
N GLU A 168 -13.96 -17.78 1.71
CA GLU A 168 -15.07 -17.39 0.80
C GLU A 168 -14.65 -17.30 -0.66
N GLY A 169 -13.34 -17.24 -0.89
CA GLY A 169 -12.74 -17.37 -2.20
C GLY A 169 -11.23 -17.51 -2.09
N LEU A 170 -10.62 -17.75 -3.25
CA LEU A 170 -9.19 -17.93 -3.44
C LEU A 170 -8.81 -17.32 -4.78
N ALA A 171 -7.61 -16.78 -4.84
CA ALA A 171 -7.02 -16.29 -6.07
C ALA A 171 -5.61 -16.85 -6.23
N GLY A 172 -5.23 -17.06 -7.48
CA GLY A 172 -3.93 -17.55 -7.85
C GLY A 172 -3.92 -17.78 -9.35
N SER A 173 -3.39 -18.93 -9.73
CA SER A 173 -3.10 -19.15 -11.13
C SER A 173 -2.88 -20.61 -11.46
N VAL A 174 -3.10 -20.95 -12.72
CA VAL A 174 -3.18 -22.32 -13.19
C VAL A 174 -2.55 -22.44 -14.56
N ASP A 175 -1.96 -23.60 -14.82
CA ASP A 175 -1.67 -24.02 -16.18
C ASP A 175 -2.86 -24.85 -16.68
N VAL A 176 -3.42 -24.41 -17.81
CA VAL A 176 -4.53 -25.09 -18.49
C VAL A 176 -3.95 -25.83 -19.68
N PRO A 177 -4.17 -27.15 -19.80
CA PRO A 177 -3.74 -27.90 -20.98
C PRO A 177 -4.15 -27.19 -22.27
N GLU A 178 -3.22 -27.11 -23.23
CA GLU A 178 -3.43 -26.52 -24.57
C GLU A 178 -3.69 -25.00 -24.62
N ALA A 179 -4.16 -24.38 -23.54
CA ALA A 179 -4.36 -22.92 -23.43
C ALA A 179 -3.23 -22.20 -22.67
N GLY A 180 -2.37 -22.94 -21.96
CA GLY A 180 -1.25 -22.42 -21.18
C GLY A 180 -1.70 -21.70 -19.90
N TYR A 181 -0.83 -20.84 -19.39
CA TYR A 181 -1.03 -20.17 -18.11
C TYR A 181 -2.24 -19.22 -18.08
N LYS A 182 -2.99 -19.22 -16.97
CA LYS A 182 -4.19 -18.41 -16.71
C LYS A 182 -4.23 -17.92 -15.26
N MET A 183 -4.87 -16.78 -15.05
CA MET A 183 -5.28 -16.35 -13.72
C MET A 183 -6.47 -17.18 -13.26
N TYR A 184 -6.53 -17.55 -11.98
CA TYR A 184 -7.55 -18.44 -11.45
C TYR A 184 -8.16 -17.90 -10.15
N GLY A 185 -9.48 -17.71 -10.15
CA GLY A 185 -10.28 -17.42 -8.96
C GLY A 185 -11.24 -18.55 -8.62
N ALA A 186 -11.34 -18.93 -7.36
CA ALA A 186 -12.43 -19.73 -6.82
C ALA A 186 -13.29 -18.87 -5.91
N ILE A 187 -14.61 -18.88 -6.10
CA ILE A 187 -15.55 -18.09 -5.30
C ILE A 187 -16.58 -19.07 -4.71
N ASP A 188 -16.47 -19.31 -3.42
CA ASP A 188 -17.21 -20.33 -2.69
C ASP A 188 -18.13 -19.67 -1.65
N ILE A 189 -19.37 -19.38 -2.02
CA ILE A 189 -20.25 -18.56 -1.17
C ILE A 189 -21.52 -19.33 -0.84
N ASN A 190 -21.84 -19.38 0.46
CA ASN A 190 -23.06 -19.99 1.01
C ASN A 190 -24.30 -19.11 0.71
N GLY A 191 -24.58 -18.92 -0.57
CA GLY A 191 -25.89 -18.50 -1.07
C GLY A 191 -26.10 -17.06 -1.52
N ASN A 192 -25.22 -16.11 -1.17
CA ASN A 192 -25.32 -14.74 -1.68
C ASN A 192 -24.00 -14.27 -2.28
N MET A 193 -23.97 -14.07 -3.60
CA MET A 193 -22.74 -13.68 -4.31
C MET A 193 -22.21 -12.31 -3.86
N GLY A 194 -23.09 -11.40 -3.44
CA GLY A 194 -22.71 -10.12 -2.83
C GLY A 194 -21.64 -9.37 -3.62
N SER A 195 -20.64 -8.84 -2.90
CA SER A 195 -19.45 -8.17 -3.47
C SER A 195 -18.21 -9.06 -3.48
N ASN A 196 -18.36 -10.37 -3.21
CA ASN A 196 -17.23 -11.29 -3.12
C ASN A 196 -16.47 -11.40 -4.46
N PRO A 197 -17.12 -11.47 -5.65
CA PRO A 197 -16.37 -11.45 -6.90
C PRO A 197 -15.46 -10.22 -7.05
N HIS A 198 -15.91 -9.05 -6.61
CA HIS A 198 -15.10 -7.82 -6.61
C HIS A 198 -13.86 -7.97 -5.71
N HIS A 199 -14.01 -8.57 -4.53
CA HIS A 199 -12.90 -8.82 -3.60
C HIS A 199 -11.92 -9.85 -4.13
N GLU A 200 -12.42 -11.01 -4.57
CA GLU A 200 -11.59 -12.14 -4.99
C GLU A 200 -10.84 -11.83 -6.29
N LEU A 201 -11.47 -11.13 -7.25
CA LEU A 201 -10.74 -10.62 -8.41
C LEU A 201 -9.67 -9.61 -8.00
N GLY A 202 -9.87 -8.84 -6.92
CA GLY A 202 -8.85 -7.96 -6.37
C GLY A 202 -7.56 -8.72 -6.01
N HIS A 203 -7.68 -9.92 -5.46
CA HIS A 203 -6.51 -10.77 -5.18
C HIS A 203 -5.79 -11.28 -6.44
N LEU A 204 -6.49 -11.47 -7.56
CA LEU A 204 -5.84 -11.76 -8.86
C LEU A 204 -4.97 -10.57 -9.34
N LEU A 205 -5.27 -9.37 -8.85
CA LEU A 205 -4.50 -8.15 -9.10
C LEU A 205 -3.41 -7.93 -8.04
N GLN A 206 -3.14 -8.92 -7.19
CA GLN A 206 -2.21 -8.86 -6.06
C GLN A 206 -2.62 -7.91 -4.94
N LEU A 207 -3.88 -7.44 -4.89
CA LEU A 207 -4.35 -6.65 -3.76
C LEU A 207 -4.37 -7.55 -2.50
N GLY A 208 -3.77 -7.07 -1.42
CA GLY A 208 -3.88 -7.67 -0.09
C GLY A 208 -5.15 -7.19 0.61
N HIS A 209 -5.43 -7.73 1.80
CA HIS A 209 -6.53 -7.26 2.62
C HIS A 209 -6.33 -5.81 3.07
N ALA A 210 -7.45 -5.11 3.23
CA ALA A 210 -7.48 -3.77 3.80
C ALA A 210 -7.80 -3.88 5.30
N ASN A 211 -6.82 -3.49 6.11
CA ASN A 211 -6.81 -3.68 7.55
C ASN A 211 -7.12 -2.36 8.25
N SER A 212 -7.34 -2.40 9.57
CA SER A 212 -7.43 -1.19 10.39
C SER A 212 -6.55 -1.31 11.63
N TRP A 213 -5.96 -0.19 12.06
CA TRP A 213 -5.28 -0.11 13.35
C TRP A 213 -6.30 0.20 14.44
N GLN A 214 -6.47 -0.75 15.37
CA GLN A 214 -7.23 -0.55 16.59
C GLN A 214 -6.29 -0.17 17.72
N CYS A 215 -6.46 1.04 18.27
CA CYS A 215 -5.65 1.56 19.35
C CYS A 215 -6.54 1.95 20.52
N ASP A 216 -6.28 1.41 21.71
CA ASP A 216 -7.17 1.60 22.86
C ASP A 216 -6.91 2.93 23.62
N ALA A 217 -6.02 3.81 23.12
CA ALA A 217 -5.56 5.03 23.80
C ALA A 217 -5.71 6.29 22.91
N PRO A 218 -6.29 7.39 23.43
CA PRO A 218 -6.41 8.64 22.69
C PRO A 218 -5.07 9.18 22.17
N GLY A 219 -5.05 9.59 20.90
CA GLY A 219 -3.87 10.16 20.25
C GLY A 219 -2.81 9.15 19.80
N VAL A 220 -3.04 7.85 19.99
CA VAL A 220 -2.22 6.77 19.44
C VAL A 220 -3.01 6.13 18.30
N MET A 221 -2.48 6.15 17.08
CA MET A 221 -3.20 5.65 15.89
C MET A 221 -2.53 4.44 15.23
N TYR A 222 -1.29 4.11 15.60
CA TYR A 222 -0.54 2.97 15.10
C TYR A 222 0.65 2.66 16.02
N GLY A 223 1.31 1.51 15.79
CA GLY A 223 2.52 1.11 16.52
C GLY A 223 2.28 -0.03 17.49
N THR A 224 3.23 -0.27 18.41
CA THR A 224 3.27 -1.49 19.25
C THR A 224 2.12 -1.62 20.24
N ASN A 225 1.43 -0.53 20.57
CA ASN A 225 0.28 -0.52 21.47
C ASN A 225 -1.05 -0.67 20.73
N CYS A 226 -1.01 -0.86 19.41
CA CYS A 226 -2.17 -1.03 18.57
C CYS A 226 -2.21 -2.45 18.01
N ARG A 227 -3.42 -2.91 17.71
CA ARG A 227 -3.66 -4.18 17.02
C ARG A 227 -3.96 -3.90 15.56
N ASN A 228 -3.27 -4.58 14.65
CA ASN A 228 -3.69 -4.58 13.27
C ASN A 228 -4.79 -5.62 13.10
N ILE A 229 -5.99 -5.16 12.77
CA ILE A 229 -7.15 -6.02 12.56
C ILE A 229 -7.30 -6.21 11.06
N GLU A 230 -7.08 -7.45 10.62
CA GLU A 230 -7.33 -7.87 9.25
C GLU A 230 -8.82 -7.76 8.90
N TYR A 231 -9.15 -7.40 7.65
CA TYR A 231 -10.53 -7.18 7.21
C TYR A 231 -11.31 -6.18 8.08
N ALA A 232 -10.67 -5.05 8.37
CA ALA A 232 -11.27 -4.05 9.25
C ALA A 232 -11.37 -2.65 8.63
N ASP A 233 -10.81 -2.44 7.43
CA ASP A 233 -11.12 -1.25 6.65
C ASP A 233 -12.51 -1.39 6.02
N ARG A 234 -13.50 -0.78 6.68
CA ARG A 234 -14.91 -0.82 6.25
C ARG A 234 -15.22 0.06 5.05
N TYR A 235 -14.23 0.77 4.54
CA TYR A 235 -14.32 1.74 3.44
C TYR A 235 -13.55 1.27 2.20
N ASN A 236 -13.25 -0.03 2.15
CA ASN A 236 -12.49 -0.66 1.08
C ASN A 236 -13.07 -2.06 0.79
N ILE A 237 -13.22 -2.41 -0.49
CA ILE A 237 -13.66 -3.76 -0.90
C ILE A 237 -12.75 -4.87 -0.32
N MET A 238 -11.46 -4.59 -0.15
CA MET A 238 -10.49 -5.53 0.40
C MET A 238 -10.56 -5.66 1.93
N GLY A 239 -11.39 -4.87 2.61
CA GLY A 239 -11.48 -4.85 4.07
C GLY A 239 -12.82 -5.28 4.64
N ALA A 240 -13.92 -5.19 3.88
CA ALA A 240 -15.24 -5.62 4.36
C ALA A 240 -16.03 -6.36 3.26
N THR A 241 -15.77 -7.67 3.13
CA THR A 241 -16.39 -8.56 2.13
C THR A 241 -17.85 -8.90 2.45
N GLY A 242 -18.57 -9.47 1.47
CA GLY A 242 -19.90 -10.06 1.67
C GLY A 242 -21.06 -9.09 1.75
N SER A 243 -20.82 -7.77 1.76
CA SER A 243 -21.89 -6.78 1.97
C SER A 243 -21.59 -5.37 1.47
N ARG A 244 -20.42 -5.13 0.86
CA ARG A 244 -20.00 -3.79 0.45
C ARG A 244 -19.19 -3.78 -0.83
N THR A 245 -19.53 -2.90 -1.77
CA THR A 245 -18.72 -2.64 -2.97
C THR A 245 -18.20 -1.21 -2.93
N LEU A 246 -17.12 -0.98 -2.19
CA LEU A 246 -16.52 0.35 -1.99
C LEU A 246 -15.20 0.45 -2.73
N LEU A 247 -14.87 1.65 -3.21
CA LEU A 247 -13.64 1.88 -3.99
C LEU A 247 -12.38 1.49 -3.20
N LEU A 248 -11.32 1.16 -3.93
CA LEU A 248 -9.99 0.98 -3.35
C LEU A 248 -9.44 2.31 -2.81
N THR A 249 -8.37 2.25 -2.01
CA THR A 249 -7.74 3.46 -1.46
C THR A 249 -6.81 4.12 -2.48
N GLY A 250 -6.58 5.41 -2.31
CA GLY A 250 -5.57 6.18 -3.03
C GLY A 250 -4.16 5.58 -2.90
N GLN A 251 -3.84 4.95 -1.77
CA GLN A 251 -2.61 4.16 -1.62
C GLN A 251 -2.55 3.02 -2.63
N GLN A 252 -3.60 2.19 -2.70
CA GLN A 252 -3.66 1.07 -3.63
C GLN A 252 -3.61 1.60 -5.07
N LEU A 253 -4.45 2.56 -5.44
CA LEU A 253 -4.43 3.14 -6.78
C LEU A 253 -3.04 3.71 -7.16
N GLU A 254 -2.30 4.36 -6.25
CA GLU A 254 -0.96 4.85 -6.54
C GLU A 254 0.05 3.72 -6.72
N ASN A 255 0.00 2.69 -5.88
CA ASN A 255 0.88 1.53 -5.99
C ASN A 255 0.72 0.79 -7.33
N TYR A 256 -0.50 0.72 -7.86
CA TYR A 256 -0.81 0.11 -9.16
C TYR A 256 -0.73 1.08 -10.34
N GLY A 257 -0.41 2.36 -10.10
CA GLY A 257 -0.35 3.37 -11.14
C GLY A 257 -1.70 3.71 -11.79
N TRP A 258 -2.81 3.40 -11.10
CA TRP A 258 -4.16 3.66 -11.58
C TRP A 258 -4.61 5.10 -11.33
N ILE A 259 -4.06 5.78 -10.31
CA ILE A 259 -4.32 7.20 -10.09
C ILE A 259 -3.31 8.08 -10.86
N PRO A 260 -3.77 9.06 -11.65
CA PRO A 260 -2.88 10.01 -12.29
C PRO A 260 -2.05 10.80 -11.27
N ALA A 261 -0.79 11.11 -11.59
CA ALA A 261 0.06 11.91 -10.72
C ALA A 261 -0.49 13.32 -10.45
N SER A 262 -1.34 13.85 -11.34
CA SER A 262 -2.07 15.11 -11.13
C SER A 262 -3.09 15.04 -9.99
N ASP A 263 -3.58 13.85 -9.68
CA ASP A 263 -4.63 13.61 -8.68
C ASP A 263 -4.03 13.35 -7.30
N VAL A 264 -2.70 13.31 -7.19
CA VAL A 264 -1.97 13.10 -5.94
C VAL A 264 -1.15 14.34 -5.61
N THR A 265 -1.47 14.99 -4.50
CA THR A 265 -0.66 16.09 -3.97
C THR A 265 0.14 15.61 -2.76
N THR A 266 1.37 16.11 -2.61
CA THR A 266 2.24 15.74 -1.50
C THR A 266 2.56 16.97 -0.65
N ALA A 267 2.24 16.92 0.64
CA ALA A 267 2.65 17.94 1.59
C ALA A 267 4.09 17.68 2.06
N THR A 268 4.98 18.64 1.81
CA THR A 268 6.37 18.61 2.32
C THR A 268 6.78 19.89 3.02
N VAL A 269 5.84 20.83 3.16
CA VAL A 269 5.99 22.13 3.84
C VAL A 269 4.67 22.46 4.51
N ASP A 270 4.69 23.39 5.45
CA ASP A 270 3.47 23.88 6.08
C ASP A 270 2.55 24.53 5.05
N GLY A 271 1.25 24.33 5.20
CA GLY A 271 0.27 24.95 4.32
C GLY A 271 -1.12 24.36 4.43
N ASP A 272 -2.03 24.98 3.70
CA ASP A 272 -3.39 24.49 3.52
C ASP A 272 -3.48 23.81 2.15
N TYR A 273 -3.92 22.56 2.15
CA TYR A 273 -4.01 21.69 0.99
C TYR A 273 -5.48 21.37 0.74
N THR A 274 -5.95 21.55 -0.48
CA THR A 274 -7.32 21.19 -0.87
C THR A 274 -7.29 19.93 -1.70
N ILE A 275 -8.10 18.95 -1.32
CA ILE A 275 -8.41 17.76 -2.10
C ILE A 275 -9.88 17.76 -2.49
N GLN A 276 -10.22 17.16 -3.63
CA GLN A 276 -11.60 16.90 -4.01
C GLN A 276 -12.11 15.58 -3.43
N ALA A 277 -13.42 15.38 -3.51
CA ALA A 277 -14.04 14.09 -3.23
C ALA A 277 -13.42 12.99 -4.10
N PHE A 278 -13.10 11.86 -3.51
CA PHE A 278 -12.30 10.80 -4.13
C PHE A 278 -12.97 10.16 -5.36
N GLU A 279 -14.31 10.13 -5.35
CA GLU A 279 -15.13 9.56 -6.42
C GLU A 279 -15.25 10.50 -7.64
N LEU A 280 -14.85 11.78 -7.48
CA LEU A 280 -14.95 12.78 -8.53
C LEU A 280 -13.65 12.87 -9.32
N HIS A 281 -13.78 13.10 -10.63
CA HIS A 281 -12.67 13.49 -11.50
C HIS A 281 -12.74 14.99 -11.77
N GLY A 282 -11.60 15.67 -11.76
CA GLY A 282 -11.59 17.12 -11.83
C GLY A 282 -10.21 17.73 -11.78
N ASN A 283 -10.16 19.04 -11.50
CA ASN A 283 -8.92 19.82 -11.51
C ASN A 283 -8.20 19.86 -10.15
N LEU A 284 -8.78 19.27 -9.10
CA LEU A 284 -8.17 19.20 -7.78
C LEU A 284 -7.63 17.79 -7.53
N PRO A 285 -6.54 17.65 -6.76
CA PRO A 285 -6.07 16.34 -6.32
C PRO A 285 -7.14 15.59 -5.52
N ARG A 286 -7.24 14.27 -5.69
CA ARG A 286 -8.11 13.39 -4.88
C ARG A 286 -7.44 12.89 -3.60
N VAL A 287 -6.11 12.83 -3.60
CA VAL A 287 -5.31 12.24 -2.53
C VAL A 287 -4.29 13.26 -2.03
N LEU A 288 -4.22 13.42 -0.72
CA LEU A 288 -3.13 14.16 -0.05
C LEU A 288 -2.19 13.16 0.63
N LYS A 289 -0.92 13.18 0.22
CA LYS A 289 0.16 12.42 0.86
C LYS A 289 0.91 13.27 1.86
N ILE A 290 1.12 12.74 3.05
CA ILE A 290 1.90 13.38 4.11
C ILE A 290 2.97 12.38 4.58
N PRO A 291 4.25 12.77 4.72
CA PRO A 291 5.29 11.86 5.20
C PRO A 291 4.93 11.27 6.57
N LEU A 292 4.88 9.93 6.66
CA LEU A 292 4.67 9.18 7.91
C LEU A 292 6.01 8.72 8.49
N GLY A 293 6.88 8.16 7.64
CA GLY A 293 8.17 7.63 8.08
C GLY A 293 9.32 8.09 7.19
N ARG A 294 10.49 8.24 7.82
CA ARG A 294 11.75 8.56 7.15
C ARG A 294 12.86 7.63 7.62
N ASP A 295 13.75 7.26 6.71
CA ASP A 295 15.01 6.63 7.10
C ASP A 295 15.96 7.64 7.79
N ALA A 296 17.08 7.17 8.34
CA ALA A 296 18.09 8.01 8.97
C ALA A 296 18.70 9.08 8.03
N ASN A 297 18.51 8.95 6.72
CA ASN A 297 18.96 9.90 5.70
C ASN A 297 17.85 10.89 5.28
N GLY A 298 16.62 10.72 5.79
CA GLY A 298 15.46 11.53 5.43
C GLY A 298 14.71 11.11 4.18
N ASN A 299 15.05 9.97 3.57
CA ASN A 299 14.23 9.43 2.50
C ASN A 299 12.91 8.98 3.13
N ILE A 300 11.80 9.43 2.54
CA ILE A 300 10.47 9.06 2.99
C ILE A 300 10.23 7.61 2.54
N ASN A 301 9.82 6.74 3.46
CA ASN A 301 9.61 5.32 3.21
C ASN A 301 8.16 4.87 3.45
N SER A 302 7.34 5.73 4.05
CA SER A 302 5.92 5.50 4.32
C SER A 302 5.18 6.84 4.33
N TRP A 303 3.88 6.79 4.05
CA TRP A 303 3.05 7.97 3.87
C TRP A 303 1.70 7.79 4.57
N TYR A 304 1.18 8.87 5.11
CA TYR A 304 -0.26 9.02 5.30
C TYR A 304 -0.90 9.33 3.94
N TYR A 305 -1.99 8.64 3.63
CA TYR A 305 -2.88 8.90 2.51
C TYR A 305 -4.18 9.44 3.07
N LEU A 306 -4.52 10.68 2.71
CA LEU A 306 -5.73 11.35 3.15
C LEU A 306 -6.73 11.40 1.99
N GLU A 307 -7.94 10.92 2.25
CA GLU A 307 -9.00 10.76 1.26
C GLU A 307 -10.31 11.36 1.78
N TYR A 308 -10.91 12.24 0.98
CA TYR A 308 -12.24 12.76 1.25
C TYR A 308 -13.26 11.92 0.47
N ARG A 309 -13.93 10.98 1.15
CA ARG A 309 -14.89 10.08 0.51
C ARG A 309 -16.31 10.66 0.58
N GLN A 310 -17.03 10.63 -0.52
CA GLN A 310 -18.44 11.01 -0.61
C GLN A 310 -19.28 9.82 -1.07
N LEU A 311 -20.57 9.83 -0.77
CA LEU A 311 -21.47 8.71 -1.07
C LEU A 311 -21.91 8.71 -2.54
N ILE A 312 -20.94 8.63 -3.45
CA ILE A 312 -21.06 8.74 -4.90
C ILE A 312 -20.58 7.43 -5.54
N GLY A 313 -21.10 7.09 -6.72
CA GLY A 313 -20.66 5.89 -7.46
C GLY A 313 -20.81 4.62 -6.62
N PHE A 314 -19.72 3.85 -6.51
CA PHE A 314 -19.65 2.65 -5.69
C PHE A 314 -19.72 2.93 -4.18
N ASP A 315 -19.35 4.12 -3.72
CA ASP A 315 -19.38 4.50 -2.30
C ASP A 315 -20.79 4.89 -1.77
N LYS A 316 -21.84 4.74 -2.61
CA LYS A 316 -23.25 4.99 -2.21
C LYS A 316 -23.73 4.07 -1.09
N VAL A 317 -24.67 4.58 -0.27
CA VAL A 317 -25.28 3.83 0.85
C VAL A 317 -25.99 2.54 0.41
N SER A 318 -26.55 2.48 -0.81
CA SER A 318 -27.17 1.26 -1.35
C SER A 318 -26.20 0.08 -1.44
N ASN A 319 -24.91 0.39 -1.61
CA ASN A 319 -23.83 -0.58 -1.69
C ASN A 319 -23.23 -0.84 -0.30
N ILE A 320 -23.78 -0.26 0.77
CA ILE A 320 -23.39 -0.49 2.15
C ILE A 320 -24.54 -1.23 2.83
N ASN A 321 -24.44 -2.55 2.97
CA ASN A 321 -25.54 -3.34 3.52
C ASN A 321 -25.92 -2.91 4.96
N ARG A 322 -27.24 -2.86 5.20
CA ARG A 322 -27.95 -2.46 6.41
C ARG A 322 -27.70 -3.35 7.65
N PHE A 323 -27.11 -4.54 7.47
CA PHE A 323 -26.94 -5.53 8.55
C PHE A 323 -25.85 -5.19 9.59
N LEU A 324 -24.98 -4.20 9.36
CA LEU A 324 -23.86 -3.92 10.26
C LEU A 324 -24.03 -2.76 11.26
N LYS A 325 -25.04 -1.88 11.13
CA LYS A 325 -25.08 -0.56 11.83
C LYS A 325 -23.78 0.27 11.57
N PRO A 326 -23.78 1.57 11.86
CA PRO A 326 -24.38 2.69 11.11
C PRO A 326 -23.87 2.85 9.66
N THR A 327 -24.55 3.66 8.85
CA THR A 327 -24.14 4.10 7.50
C THR A 327 -22.88 4.97 7.57
N ALA A 328 -22.13 5.10 6.48
CA ALA A 328 -20.98 6.02 6.40
C ALA A 328 -21.34 7.47 6.80
N GLN A 329 -22.60 7.88 6.60
CA GLN A 329 -23.13 9.17 7.04
C GLN A 329 -23.28 9.26 8.57
N GLU A 330 -23.76 8.18 9.20
CA GLU A 330 -23.87 8.07 10.65
C GLU A 330 -22.50 7.87 11.33
N LEU A 331 -21.49 7.41 10.59
CA LEU A 331 -20.07 7.30 11.00
C LEU A 331 -19.25 8.55 10.64
N GLY A 332 -19.89 9.61 10.14
CA GLY A 332 -19.25 10.89 9.91
C GLY A 332 -18.25 10.95 8.74
N VAL A 333 -18.14 9.91 7.90
CA VAL A 333 -17.13 9.86 6.82
C VAL A 333 -17.30 10.99 5.81
N PRO A 334 -18.51 11.31 5.29
CA PRO A 334 -18.68 12.49 4.44
C PRO A 334 -18.39 13.82 5.14
N ASN A 335 -18.20 13.81 6.47
CA ASN A 335 -17.93 14.98 7.29
C ASN A 335 -16.47 15.11 7.72
N GLY A 336 -15.62 14.14 7.37
CA GLY A 336 -14.22 14.08 7.77
C GLY A 336 -13.34 13.52 6.66
N VAL A 337 -12.06 13.31 6.98
CA VAL A 337 -11.07 12.72 6.06
C VAL A 337 -10.68 11.33 6.58
N LEU A 338 -10.68 10.33 5.70
CA LEU A 338 -10.09 9.03 6.02
C LEU A 338 -8.57 9.12 5.93
N VAL A 339 -7.89 8.40 6.79
CA VAL A 339 -6.42 8.40 6.86
C VAL A 339 -5.92 6.97 6.80
N HIS A 340 -5.14 6.65 5.77
CA HIS A 340 -4.49 5.35 5.64
C HIS A 340 -2.98 5.48 5.83
N ALA A 341 -2.37 4.54 6.55
CA ALA A 341 -0.92 4.44 6.70
C ALA A 341 -0.35 3.48 5.65
N GLY A 342 0.21 4.06 4.58
CA GLY A 342 0.79 3.30 3.49
C GLY A 342 2.16 2.72 3.79
N ASN A 343 2.39 1.49 3.32
CA ASN A 343 3.60 0.69 3.57
C ASN A 343 3.91 0.50 5.07
N SER A 344 2.89 0.56 5.93
CA SER A 344 3.04 0.41 7.39
C SER A 344 3.26 -1.05 7.82
N GLN A 345 2.86 -2.01 6.99
CA GLN A 345 3.06 -3.45 7.21
C GLN A 345 4.32 -4.02 6.52
N GLY A 346 5.10 -3.18 5.84
CA GLY A 346 6.26 -3.62 5.06
C GLY A 346 5.93 -4.32 3.75
N ASP A 347 4.66 -4.27 3.32
CA ASP A 347 4.21 -4.71 2.00
C ASP A 347 3.52 -3.56 1.24
N ASN A 348 3.43 -3.69 -0.08
CA ASN A 348 2.77 -2.73 -0.97
C ASN A 348 1.35 -3.15 -1.39
N PHE A 349 0.87 -4.28 -0.88
CA PHE A 349 -0.35 -4.94 -1.34
C PHE A 349 -1.55 -4.64 -0.43
N SER A 350 -1.28 -4.50 0.87
CA SER A 350 -2.24 -4.21 1.93
C SER A 350 -2.39 -2.70 2.15
N SER A 351 -3.58 -2.28 2.55
CA SER A 351 -3.81 -0.94 3.10
C SER A 351 -4.09 -1.04 4.59
N THR A 352 -3.84 0.04 5.33
CA THR A 352 -4.22 0.09 6.74
C THR A 352 -4.83 1.42 7.09
N LEU A 353 -6.12 1.39 7.42
CA LEU A 353 -6.89 2.52 7.90
C LEU A 353 -6.48 2.87 9.34
N LEU A 354 -6.41 4.16 9.63
CA LEU A 354 -6.19 4.68 10.97
C LEU A 354 -7.52 5.13 11.56
N ASP A 355 -7.78 4.74 12.79
CA ASP A 355 -8.87 5.28 13.57
C ASP A 355 -8.49 6.69 14.05
N MET A 356 -9.11 7.73 13.49
CA MET A 356 -8.83 9.12 13.85
C MET A 356 -9.68 9.62 15.04
N THR A 357 -10.46 8.74 15.66
CA THR A 357 -11.29 9.00 16.83
C THR A 357 -11.09 7.94 17.94
N PRO A 358 -9.86 7.55 18.29
CA PRO A 358 -9.61 6.46 19.23
C PRO A 358 -10.28 6.71 20.58
N GLY A 359 -10.99 5.70 21.07
CA GLY A 359 -11.79 5.71 22.30
C GLY A 359 -13.17 6.36 22.17
N SER A 360 -13.63 6.71 20.96
CA SER A 360 -14.97 7.30 20.74
C SER A 360 -16.08 6.26 20.86
N LEU A 361 -15.80 4.98 20.56
CA LEU A 361 -16.77 3.88 20.63
C LEU A 361 -16.24 2.71 21.46
N PRO A 362 -17.12 1.92 22.11
CA PRO A 362 -16.68 0.85 22.99
C PRO A 362 -16.09 -0.36 22.24
N GLY A 363 -14.91 -0.80 22.68
CA GLY A 363 -14.31 -2.08 22.31
C GLY A 363 -13.97 -2.17 20.82
N GLY A 364 -14.27 -3.31 20.20
CA GLY A 364 -14.03 -3.57 18.76
C GLY A 364 -14.69 -2.61 17.77
N LYS A 365 -15.58 -1.74 18.25
CA LYS A 365 -16.33 -0.79 17.40
C LYS A 365 -15.64 0.55 17.23
N ASP A 366 -14.60 0.82 18.00
CA ASP A 366 -13.83 2.08 17.98
C ASP A 366 -13.35 2.43 16.56
N ILE A 367 -12.87 1.42 15.84
CA ILE A 367 -12.40 1.59 14.46
C ILE A 367 -13.52 1.85 13.42
N PHE A 368 -14.78 2.04 13.84
CA PHE A 368 -15.91 2.22 12.92
C PHE A 368 -16.19 3.67 12.58
N ASP A 369 -15.70 4.66 13.33
CA ASP A 369 -15.81 6.09 13.02
C ASP A 369 -14.45 6.74 12.69
N PRO A 370 -13.62 6.12 11.84
CA PRO A 370 -12.20 6.44 11.67
C PRO A 370 -11.91 7.81 11.02
N ALA A 371 -12.91 8.57 10.60
CA ALA A 371 -12.70 9.79 9.85
C ALA A 371 -12.31 10.94 10.78
N LEU A 372 -11.22 11.65 10.47
CA LEU A 372 -10.83 12.85 11.22
C LEU A 372 -11.88 13.95 10.98
N PRO A 373 -12.64 14.39 12.00
CA PRO A 373 -13.79 15.26 11.78
C PRO A 373 -13.40 16.71 11.44
N LEU A 374 -14.31 17.43 10.77
CA LEU A 374 -14.20 18.87 10.55
C LEU A 374 -13.92 19.64 11.87
N GLY A 375 -12.91 20.50 11.86
CA GLY A 375 -12.51 21.30 13.02
C GLY A 375 -11.53 20.60 13.97
N TYR A 376 -11.24 19.32 13.76
CA TYR A 376 -10.28 18.55 14.55
C TYR A 376 -8.94 18.42 13.83
N SER A 377 -7.91 18.13 14.62
CA SER A 377 -6.55 17.89 14.13
C SER A 377 -5.92 16.70 14.82
N TYR A 378 -5.10 15.97 14.08
CA TYR A 378 -4.23 14.93 14.58
C TYR A 378 -2.79 15.42 14.60
N SER A 379 -2.01 14.97 15.59
CA SER A 379 -0.59 15.27 15.72
C SER A 379 0.19 13.99 15.97
N ASP A 380 1.16 13.75 15.13
CA ASP A 380 2.13 12.66 15.24
C ASP A 380 3.50 13.25 15.55
N SER A 381 3.93 13.10 16.80
CA SER A 381 5.24 13.58 17.25
C SER A 381 6.41 12.75 16.69
N VAL A 382 6.18 11.49 16.32
CA VAL A 382 7.20 10.59 15.77
C VAL A 382 7.51 10.96 14.32
N ALA A 383 6.48 11.17 13.50
CA ALA A 383 6.65 11.72 12.15
C ALA A 383 6.97 13.23 12.17
N GLY A 384 6.68 13.90 13.28
CA GLY A 384 6.82 15.34 13.44
C GLY A 384 5.89 16.11 12.51
N VAL A 385 4.63 15.67 12.42
CA VAL A 385 3.61 16.30 11.57
C VAL A 385 2.29 16.42 12.31
N SER A 386 1.54 17.47 12.03
CA SER A 386 0.14 17.58 12.41
C SER A 386 -0.70 17.99 11.21
N PHE A 387 -1.93 17.49 11.17
CA PHE A 387 -2.87 17.87 10.14
C PHE A 387 -4.29 17.93 10.68
N GLY A 388 -5.13 18.79 10.10
CA GLY A 388 -6.50 18.97 10.55
C GLY A 388 -7.43 19.48 9.46
N VAL A 389 -8.70 19.15 9.57
CA VAL A 389 -9.72 19.51 8.59
C VAL A 389 -10.23 20.92 8.90
N LEU A 390 -10.00 21.86 7.98
CA LEU A 390 -10.36 23.27 8.14
C LEU A 390 -11.77 23.58 7.64
N ALA A 391 -12.09 23.08 6.46
CA ALA A 391 -13.34 23.38 5.75
C ALA A 391 -13.65 22.24 4.77
N ARG A 392 -14.93 22.10 4.44
CA ARG A 392 -15.38 21.17 3.41
C ARG A 392 -16.65 21.68 2.74
N ASN A 393 -16.91 21.17 1.56
CA ASN A 393 -18.21 21.20 0.89
C ASN A 393 -18.46 19.83 0.23
N ALA A 394 -19.51 19.70 -0.57
CA ALA A 394 -19.87 18.42 -1.20
C ALA A 394 -18.81 17.86 -2.16
N THR A 395 -17.86 18.67 -2.65
CA THR A 395 -16.90 18.27 -3.69
C THR A 395 -15.44 18.45 -3.29
N ALA A 396 -15.15 19.16 -2.20
CA ALA A 396 -13.78 19.46 -1.77
C ALA A 396 -13.63 19.60 -0.26
N MET A 397 -12.41 19.33 0.22
CA MET A 397 -11.98 19.44 1.61
C MET A 397 -10.63 20.15 1.70
N ALA A 398 -10.53 21.10 2.62
CA ALA A 398 -9.31 21.82 2.94
C ALA A 398 -8.68 21.28 4.24
N ILE A 399 -7.41 20.93 4.16
CA ILE A 399 -6.63 20.28 5.23
C ILE A 399 -5.41 21.15 5.51
N ARG A 400 -5.23 21.57 6.76
CA ARG A 400 -4.01 22.22 7.21
C ARG A 400 -2.98 21.17 7.53
N VAL A 401 -1.75 21.32 7.05
CA VAL A 401 -0.60 20.48 7.43
C VAL A 401 0.49 21.36 8.02
N LYS A 402 1.08 20.91 9.13
CA LYS A 402 2.23 21.54 9.78
C LYS A 402 3.29 20.51 10.10
N PHE A 403 4.54 20.87 9.90
CA PHE A 403 5.68 20.05 10.24
C PHE A 403 6.46 20.65 11.40
N SER A 404 6.98 19.80 12.27
CA SER A 404 8.01 20.20 13.21
C SER A 404 9.27 20.64 12.44
N ALA A 405 10.00 21.64 12.94
CA ALA A 405 11.25 22.06 12.32
C ALA A 405 12.27 20.91 12.18
N GLU A 406 12.20 19.93 13.09
CA GLU A 406 13.08 18.77 13.14
C GLU A 406 12.73 17.69 12.12
N SER A 407 11.49 17.63 11.63
CA SER A 407 11.05 16.64 10.62
C SER A 407 11.20 17.13 9.16
N LEU A 408 11.51 18.42 8.98
CA LEU A 408 11.71 19.03 7.68
C LEU A 408 13.13 18.81 7.13
N CYS A 409 13.25 18.85 5.80
CA CYS A 409 14.55 18.86 5.15
C CYS A 409 15.36 20.11 5.54
N GLN A 410 16.52 19.87 6.16
CA GLN A 410 17.46 20.90 6.57
C GLN A 410 18.66 20.94 5.61
N PRO A 411 18.62 21.75 4.54
CA PRO A 411 19.72 21.87 3.58
C PRO A 411 20.95 22.47 4.27
N LYS A 412 22.14 21.93 3.95
CA LYS A 412 23.42 22.48 4.41
C LYS A 412 24.43 22.53 3.27
N ALA A 413 25.36 23.48 3.33
CA ALA A 413 26.43 23.58 2.36
C ALA A 413 27.25 22.28 2.36
N PRO A 414 27.60 21.72 1.18
CA PRO A 414 28.35 20.47 1.11
C PRO A 414 29.77 20.65 1.68
N THR A 415 30.38 19.58 2.17
CA THR A 415 31.82 19.57 2.46
C THR A 415 32.54 19.12 1.21
N VAL A 416 33.61 19.82 0.86
CA VAL A 416 34.48 19.46 -0.26
C VAL A 416 35.89 19.28 0.24
N SER A 417 36.47 18.11 0.02
CA SER A 417 37.86 17.80 0.34
C SER A 417 38.60 17.31 -0.89
N ILE A 418 39.84 17.75 -1.05
CA ILE A 418 40.70 17.40 -2.18
C ILE A 418 41.93 16.68 -1.66
N LYS A 419 42.29 15.58 -2.32
CA LYS A 419 43.57 14.90 -2.14
C LYS A 419 44.35 14.93 -3.45
N THR A 420 45.58 15.43 -3.41
CA THR A 420 46.46 15.45 -4.57
C THR A 420 46.96 14.05 -4.90
N ILE A 421 46.74 13.59 -6.13
CA ILE A 421 47.36 12.36 -6.65
C ILE A 421 48.63 12.74 -7.42
N LYS A 422 48.50 13.66 -8.38
CA LYS A 422 49.59 14.20 -9.19
C LYS A 422 49.40 15.70 -9.36
N GLY A 423 49.98 16.48 -8.44
CA GLY A 423 49.83 17.94 -8.39
C GLY A 423 50.85 18.74 -9.20
N SER A 424 51.84 18.07 -9.79
CA SER A 424 52.88 18.72 -10.58
C SER A 424 53.27 17.94 -11.84
N GLY A 425 53.72 18.65 -12.87
CA GLY A 425 54.18 18.07 -14.13
C GLY A 425 54.59 19.13 -15.14
N LYS A 426 55.04 18.70 -16.32
CA LYS A 426 55.38 19.61 -17.43
C LYS A 426 54.11 20.14 -18.11
N PRO A 427 54.16 21.32 -18.78
CA PRO A 427 53.08 21.78 -19.65
C PRO A 427 52.59 20.68 -20.62
N GLY A 428 51.27 20.51 -20.77
CA GLY A 428 50.68 19.46 -21.59
C GLY A 428 50.49 18.10 -20.89
N GLN A 429 51.07 17.87 -19.71
CA GLN A 429 50.86 16.63 -18.96
C GLN A 429 49.59 16.71 -18.09
N GLU A 430 48.87 15.59 -17.98
CA GLU A 430 47.74 15.47 -17.06
C GLU A 430 48.21 15.54 -15.60
N LEU A 431 47.53 16.38 -14.82
CA LEU A 431 47.53 16.46 -13.37
C LEU A 431 46.23 15.87 -12.84
N ARG A 432 46.27 15.26 -11.65
CA ARG A 432 45.16 14.43 -11.14
C ARG A 432 44.93 14.64 -9.66
N TYR A 433 43.66 14.75 -9.26
CA TYR A 433 43.25 14.97 -7.88
C TYR A 433 41.99 14.16 -7.58
N ASP A 434 41.92 13.61 -6.36
CA ASP A 434 40.68 13.04 -5.83
C ASP A 434 39.87 14.16 -5.19
N LEU A 435 38.63 14.30 -5.62
CA LEU A 435 37.65 15.23 -5.08
C LEU A 435 36.59 14.41 -4.34
N THR A 436 36.39 14.73 -3.07
CA THR A 436 35.38 14.09 -2.23
C THR A 436 34.37 15.14 -1.82
N VAL A 437 33.09 14.87 -2.06
CA VAL A 437 31.99 15.78 -1.76
C VAL A 437 31.00 15.08 -0.85
N LYS A 438 30.81 15.62 0.36
CA LYS A 438 29.81 15.15 1.33
C LYS A 438 28.58 16.04 1.27
N ASN A 439 27.41 15.44 1.11
CA ASN A 439 26.15 16.15 1.31
C ASN A 439 25.91 16.29 2.82
N ASN A 440 26.05 17.49 3.36
CA ASN A 440 25.83 17.74 4.79
C ASN A 440 24.36 17.98 5.15
N SER A 441 23.48 18.05 4.15
CA SER A 441 22.05 18.22 4.41
C SER A 441 21.54 17.09 5.28
N THR A 442 20.57 17.38 6.12
CA THR A 442 19.94 16.40 7.01
C THR A 442 18.46 16.31 6.70
N LEU A 443 17.94 15.09 6.73
CA LEU A 443 16.55 14.77 6.43
C LEU A 443 16.06 15.19 5.03
N CYS A 444 16.98 15.38 4.09
CA CYS A 444 16.68 15.82 2.72
C CYS A 444 16.71 14.67 1.70
N GLY A 445 16.90 13.43 2.16
CA GLY A 445 17.05 12.27 1.28
C GLY A 445 18.17 12.49 0.25
N LYS A 446 17.93 12.07 -0.99
CA LYS A 446 18.81 12.35 -2.14
C LYS A 446 18.76 13.82 -2.56
N GLN A 447 19.90 14.48 -2.60
CA GLN A 447 20.04 15.85 -3.12
C GLN A 447 20.91 15.88 -4.37
N SER A 448 20.50 16.67 -5.36
CA SER A 448 21.31 16.93 -6.55
C SER A 448 22.37 17.98 -6.24
N LEU A 449 23.64 17.57 -6.33
CA LEU A 449 24.82 18.43 -6.22
C LEU A 449 25.30 18.83 -7.60
N GLU A 450 25.65 20.09 -7.77
CA GLU A 450 26.28 20.61 -8.96
C GLU A 450 27.76 20.89 -8.70
N LEU A 451 28.63 20.39 -9.57
CA LEU A 451 30.08 20.60 -9.51
C LEU A 451 30.51 21.54 -10.65
N ARG A 452 31.20 22.63 -10.29
CA ARG A 452 31.61 23.66 -11.24
C ARG A 452 33.08 24.02 -11.07
N THR A 453 33.72 24.35 -12.18
CA THR A 453 35.00 25.05 -12.19
C THR A 453 34.71 26.55 -12.21
N LEU A 454 35.00 27.26 -11.12
CA LEU A 454 34.73 28.70 -11.03
C LEU A 454 35.84 29.54 -11.68
N LYS A 455 37.09 29.15 -11.44
CA LYS A 455 38.26 29.85 -11.98
C LYS A 455 39.30 28.83 -12.42
N ALA A 456 39.71 28.91 -13.68
CA ALA A 456 40.85 28.18 -14.22
C ALA A 456 41.67 29.13 -15.10
N PRO A 457 43.00 28.95 -15.20
CA PRO A 457 43.79 29.73 -16.15
C PRO A 457 43.31 29.49 -17.60
N ALA A 458 43.38 30.53 -18.42
CA ALA A 458 42.88 30.47 -19.79
C ALA A 458 43.49 29.29 -20.59
N GLY A 459 42.63 28.56 -21.31
CA GLY A 459 43.03 27.41 -22.13
C GLY A 459 43.28 26.11 -21.36
N TRP A 460 43.21 26.09 -20.03
CA TRP A 460 43.33 24.85 -19.25
C TRP A 460 42.08 23.99 -19.40
N LYS A 461 42.26 22.70 -19.73
CA LYS A 461 41.16 21.73 -19.77
C LYS A 461 41.00 21.12 -18.40
N VAL A 462 39.82 21.28 -17.80
CA VAL A 462 39.47 20.73 -16.49
C VAL A 462 38.28 19.80 -16.69
N THR A 463 38.43 18.54 -16.34
CA THR A 463 37.34 17.57 -16.37
C THR A 463 37.17 16.93 -15.00
N ILE A 464 35.92 16.85 -14.55
CA ILE A 464 35.54 16.10 -13.37
C ILE A 464 34.82 14.85 -13.89
N ASP A 465 35.24 13.68 -13.44
CA ASP A 465 34.54 12.45 -13.84
C ASP A 465 33.06 12.49 -13.41
N LYS A 466 32.20 11.78 -14.15
CA LYS A 466 30.73 11.76 -13.95
C LYS A 466 30.02 13.11 -14.17
N GLN A 467 30.74 14.21 -14.43
CA GLN A 467 30.18 15.54 -14.72
C GLN A 467 29.46 15.64 -16.08
N LYS A 468 29.49 14.58 -16.92
CA LYS A 468 28.61 14.49 -18.10
C LYS A 468 27.13 14.67 -17.71
N LYS A 469 26.77 14.29 -16.48
CA LYS A 469 25.51 14.68 -15.85
C LYS A 469 25.72 16.06 -15.21
N LYS A 470 24.92 17.07 -15.61
CA LYS A 470 24.97 18.45 -15.05
C LYS A 470 24.91 18.47 -13.51
N THR A 471 24.32 17.45 -12.90
CA THR A 471 24.26 17.27 -11.45
C THR A 471 24.53 15.81 -11.06
N VAL A 472 24.93 15.58 -9.81
CA VAL A 472 25.16 14.27 -9.22
C VAL A 472 24.30 14.12 -7.98
N SER A 473 23.52 13.04 -7.91
CA SER A 473 22.66 12.78 -6.76
C SER A 473 23.45 12.15 -5.62
N VAL A 474 23.42 12.78 -4.44
CA VAL A 474 24.10 12.30 -3.23
C VAL A 474 23.12 12.31 -2.07
N VAL A 475 22.96 11.15 -1.41
CA VAL A 475 22.12 11.00 -0.22
C VAL A 475 22.62 11.89 0.92
N SER A 476 21.71 12.41 1.71
CA SER A 476 22.02 13.19 2.92
C SER A 476 23.02 12.47 3.82
N ARG A 477 23.97 13.21 4.38
CA ARG A 477 25.11 12.72 5.19
C ARG A 477 26.10 11.80 4.47
N GLN A 478 25.82 11.36 3.24
CA GLN A 478 26.69 10.50 2.46
C GLN A 478 27.71 11.29 1.64
N THR A 479 28.74 10.56 1.19
CA THR A 479 29.89 11.11 0.47
C THR A 479 30.01 10.48 -0.91
N GLN A 480 30.30 11.31 -1.91
CA GLN A 480 30.60 10.87 -3.26
C GLN A 480 32.03 11.28 -3.64
N LYS A 481 32.77 10.34 -4.24
CA LYS A 481 34.12 10.58 -4.77
C LYS A 481 34.09 10.81 -6.27
N PHE A 482 34.99 11.68 -6.71
CA PHE A 482 35.23 12.12 -8.08
C PHE A 482 36.73 12.24 -8.32
N VAL A 483 37.11 12.20 -9.59
CA VAL A 483 38.47 12.43 -10.09
C VAL A 483 38.47 13.70 -10.92
N VAL A 484 39.29 14.66 -10.52
CA VAL A 484 39.55 15.89 -11.28
C VAL A 484 40.82 15.68 -12.11
N ARG A 485 40.70 15.83 -13.42
CA ARG A 485 41.81 15.82 -14.37
C ARG A 485 42.02 17.21 -14.93
N ILE A 486 43.26 17.65 -14.91
CA ILE A 486 43.65 18.98 -15.36
C ILE A 486 44.75 18.81 -16.40
N VAL A 487 44.55 19.35 -17.60
CA VAL A 487 45.53 19.35 -18.68
C VAL A 487 45.88 20.80 -19.03
N PRO A 488 47.04 21.31 -18.55
CA PRO A 488 47.57 22.62 -18.93
C PRO A 488 47.97 22.65 -20.41
N PRO A 489 47.81 23.77 -21.13
CA PRO A 489 48.38 23.95 -22.47
C PRO A 489 49.90 23.71 -22.49
N LYS A 490 50.41 23.16 -23.60
CA LYS A 490 51.87 22.94 -23.80
C LYS A 490 52.71 24.23 -23.69
N LYS A 491 52.11 25.40 -23.89
CA LYS A 491 52.77 26.72 -23.81
C LYS A 491 52.68 27.38 -22.41
N SER A 492 52.20 26.66 -21.40
CA SER A 492 52.05 27.23 -20.04
C SER A 492 53.42 27.52 -19.40
N LYS A 493 53.51 28.60 -18.63
CA LYS A 493 54.73 28.98 -17.90
C LYS A 493 54.98 28.03 -16.71
N TYR A 494 56.25 27.81 -16.38
CA TYR A 494 56.66 27.05 -15.20
C TYR A 494 56.45 27.86 -13.93
N GLN A 495 55.32 27.65 -13.24
CA GLN A 495 54.97 28.33 -11.99
C GLN A 495 53.87 27.56 -11.24
N LYS A 496 53.50 28.05 -10.05
CA LYS A 496 52.28 27.63 -9.35
C LYS A 496 51.08 28.37 -9.93
N TYR A 497 49.97 27.65 -10.12
CA TYR A 497 48.69 28.18 -10.56
C TYR A 497 47.63 27.99 -9.48
N SER A 498 46.53 28.74 -9.59
CA SER A 498 45.37 28.60 -8.71
C SER A 498 44.13 28.30 -9.54
N LEU A 499 43.39 27.29 -9.13
CA LEU A 499 42.14 26.85 -9.75
C LEU A 499 41.11 26.62 -8.66
N SER A 500 39.89 27.10 -8.84
CA SER A 500 38.81 26.92 -7.86
C SER A 500 37.70 26.05 -8.41
N LEU A 501 37.27 25.11 -7.57
CA LEU A 501 36.08 24.29 -7.79
C LEU A 501 35.01 24.63 -6.76
N GLU A 502 33.76 24.58 -7.17
CA GLU A 502 32.60 24.76 -6.30
C GLU A 502 31.72 23.50 -6.36
N ALA A 503 31.26 23.07 -5.19
CA ALA A 503 30.13 22.17 -5.06
C ALA A 503 28.97 22.93 -4.42
N ARG A 504 27.77 22.81 -4.97
CA ARG A 504 26.56 23.45 -4.44
C ARG A 504 25.32 22.58 -4.58
N LEU A 505 24.30 22.82 -3.76
CA LEU A 505 23.00 22.21 -3.97
C LEU A 505 22.35 22.82 -5.23
N ALA A 506 21.93 21.99 -6.18
CA ALA A 506 21.39 22.47 -7.45
C ALA A 506 20.09 23.27 -7.28
N LYS A 507 19.19 22.80 -6.40
CA LYS A 507 17.91 23.48 -6.10
C LYS A 507 18.04 24.65 -5.11
N LYS A 508 19.12 24.71 -4.33
CA LYS A 508 19.38 25.79 -3.36
C LYS A 508 20.84 26.28 -3.47
N PRO A 509 21.20 27.03 -4.52
CA PRO A 509 22.59 27.35 -4.84
C PRO A 509 23.34 28.20 -3.80
N SER A 510 22.64 28.82 -2.85
CA SER A 510 23.24 29.51 -1.69
C SER A 510 24.03 28.55 -0.79
N TYR A 511 23.64 27.28 -0.71
CA TYR A 511 24.36 26.23 0.00
C TYR A 511 25.47 25.68 -0.87
N LYS A 512 26.64 26.31 -0.76
CA LYS A 512 27.80 26.03 -1.61
C LYS A 512 29.10 26.01 -0.83
N LYS A 513 30.09 25.32 -1.38
CA LYS A 513 31.44 25.30 -0.86
C LYS A 513 32.43 25.33 -2.01
N THR A 514 33.36 26.28 -1.91
CA THR A 514 34.47 26.42 -2.84
C THR A 514 35.74 25.84 -2.24
N THR A 515 36.54 25.21 -3.07
CA THR A 515 37.86 24.68 -2.72
C THR A 515 38.88 25.08 -3.78
N LEU A 516 40.15 25.14 -3.37
CA LEU A 516 41.26 25.58 -4.21
C LEU A 516 42.20 24.43 -4.52
N LEU A 517 42.62 24.37 -5.77
CA LEU A 517 43.66 23.50 -6.31
C LEU A 517 44.87 24.35 -6.66
N GLN A 518 46.06 23.86 -6.28
CA GLN A 518 47.33 24.54 -6.54
C GLN A 518 48.26 23.71 -7.44
N PRO A 519 47.91 23.53 -8.74
CA PRO A 519 48.78 22.82 -9.66
C PRO A 519 50.11 23.57 -9.87
N ARG A 520 51.22 22.83 -9.89
CA ARG A 520 52.57 23.37 -10.10
C ARG A 520 53.21 22.82 -11.37
N LEU A 521 53.55 23.70 -12.31
CA LEU A 521 54.33 23.32 -13.48
C LEU A 521 55.82 23.46 -13.17
N LYS A 522 56.58 22.38 -13.36
CA LYS A 522 58.02 22.30 -13.12
C LYS A 522 58.71 21.42 -14.15
#